data_AF-A0A7X6MKT5-F1
#
_entry.id   AF-A0A7X6MKT5-F1
#
_cell.length_a   1.000
_cell.length_b   1.000
_cell.length_c   1.000
_cell.angle_alpha   90.00
_cell.angle_beta   90.00
_cell.angle_gamma   90.00
#
_symmetry.space_group_name_H-M   'P 1'
#
loop_
_entity.id
_entity.type
_entity.pdbx_description
1 polymer ?
#
loop_
_entity_poly.entity_id
_entity_poly.type
_entity_poly.pdbx_seq_one_letter_code
_entity_poly.pdbx_strand_id
1 'polypeptide(L)'
;MIVLTDTVQTWGHSATAHYSHAARSVVTQSNLALHMEFNVDLPPKPIFRSYGFIRTAVVGGSTVTVNGPSLVAAGVTELNFELLTDNGASVSVVNQFDTTGTFTGPPQEAISVRRVSFHRPVNGTTAFAHTAKVYAGGRDISEQEAVETAIANLKSRGLDPADLVMKVTSGADHVSRLQRLDLETNELVDEVTDPRFE
;
A
#
# COMPACT_ATOMS: atom_id res chain seq x y z
N MET A 1 0.13 -22.93 -0.49
CA MET A 1 0.60 -22.31 -1.76
C MET A 1 0.31 -20.81 -1.71
N ILE A 2 1.11 -19.94 -2.36
CA ILE A 2 0.87 -18.48 -2.33
C ILE A 2 -0.35 -18.15 -3.19
N VAL A 3 -1.35 -17.50 -2.58
CA VAL A 3 -2.59 -17.06 -3.23
C VAL A 3 -2.45 -15.64 -3.76
N LEU A 4 -1.88 -14.76 -2.96
CA LEU A 4 -1.74 -13.35 -3.24
C LEU A 4 -0.34 -12.94 -2.81
N THR A 5 0.32 -12.19 -3.67
CA THR A 5 1.54 -11.48 -3.34
C THR A 5 1.36 -10.04 -3.78
N ASP A 6 1.82 -9.12 -2.95
CA ASP A 6 1.83 -7.71 -3.30
C ASP A 6 3.09 -7.03 -2.78
N THR A 7 3.58 -6.06 -3.56
CA THR A 7 4.71 -5.22 -3.21
C THR A 7 4.21 -3.80 -2.98
N VAL A 8 4.32 -3.34 -1.73
CA VAL A 8 4.00 -1.97 -1.34
C VAL A 8 5.30 -1.22 -1.11
N GLN A 9 5.44 -0.06 -1.75
CA GLN A 9 6.66 0.74 -1.72
C GLN A 9 6.36 2.12 -1.14
N THR A 10 7.34 2.66 -0.43
CA THR A 10 7.28 4.01 0.14
C THR A 10 8.61 4.72 -0.05
N TRP A 11 8.55 6.03 -0.24
CA TRP A 11 9.69 6.94 -0.35
C TRP A 11 9.39 8.17 0.50
N GLY A 12 9.86 8.17 1.75
CA GLY A 12 9.62 9.23 2.73
C GLY A 12 8.14 9.53 3.01
N HIS A 13 7.26 8.54 2.84
CA HIS A 13 5.82 8.66 3.05
C HIS A 13 5.21 7.39 3.64
N SER A 14 3.94 7.49 4.04
CA SER A 14 3.13 6.34 4.44
C SER A 14 2.26 5.86 3.29
N ALA A 15 2.16 4.54 3.12
CA ALA A 15 1.26 3.91 2.17
C ALA A 15 0.34 2.91 2.87
N THR A 16 -0.91 2.82 2.43
CA THR A 16 -1.82 1.74 2.83
C THR A 16 -2.28 0.94 1.62
N ALA A 17 -2.55 -0.34 1.83
CA ALA A 17 -3.14 -1.20 0.82
C ALA A 17 -4.40 -1.89 1.40
N HIS A 18 -5.46 -1.96 0.59
CA HIS A 18 -6.71 -2.63 0.91
C HIS A 18 -6.95 -3.73 -0.12
N TYR A 19 -6.90 -4.97 0.34
CA TYR A 19 -7.12 -6.14 -0.48
C TYR A 19 -8.53 -6.67 -0.24
N SER A 20 -9.24 -7.01 -1.32
CA SER A 20 -10.56 -7.64 -1.28
C SER A 20 -10.57 -8.88 -2.19
N HIS A 21 -10.92 -10.04 -1.65
CA HIS A 21 -10.88 -11.32 -2.36
C HIS A 21 -11.95 -12.30 -1.84
N ALA A 22 -12.20 -13.39 -2.57
CA ALA A 22 -13.10 -14.45 -2.10
C ALA A 22 -12.68 -15.00 -0.72
N ALA A 23 -13.64 -15.48 0.09
CA ALA A 23 -13.34 -16.00 1.42
C ALA A 23 -12.29 -17.13 1.39
N ARG A 24 -11.23 -17.01 2.20
CA ARG A 24 -10.13 -17.99 2.23
C ARG A 24 -9.62 -18.28 3.64
N SER A 25 -9.16 -19.51 3.85
CA SER A 25 -8.39 -19.87 5.05
C SER A 25 -6.90 -19.77 4.76
N VAL A 26 -6.22 -18.90 5.50
CA VAL A 26 -4.90 -18.42 5.12
C VAL A 26 -3.97 -18.17 6.29
N VAL A 27 -2.69 -18.21 5.97
CA VAL A 27 -1.65 -17.48 6.70
C VAL A 27 -1.29 -16.25 5.85
N THR A 28 -1.49 -15.05 6.38
CA THR A 28 -1.01 -13.80 5.76
C THR A 28 0.21 -13.30 6.50
N GLN A 29 1.23 -12.85 5.80
CA GLN A 29 2.46 -12.28 6.35
C GLN A 29 2.86 -11.03 5.58
N SER A 30 3.35 -10.02 6.30
CA SER A 30 4.04 -8.87 5.74
C SER A 30 5.50 -8.88 6.17
N ASN A 31 6.41 -8.72 5.21
CA ASN A 31 7.84 -8.63 5.47
C ASN A 31 8.39 -7.34 4.86
N LEU A 32 9.21 -6.60 5.61
CA LEU A 32 10.05 -5.55 5.04
C LEU A 32 11.12 -6.23 4.18
N ALA A 33 11.06 -6.01 2.88
CA ALA A 33 11.83 -6.73 1.88
C ALA A 33 13.06 -5.95 1.40
N LEU A 34 13.03 -4.62 1.46
CA LEU A 34 14.16 -3.78 1.03
C LEU A 34 14.22 -2.49 1.84
N HIS A 35 15.44 -2.09 2.16
CA HIS A 35 15.80 -0.83 2.78
C HIS A 35 16.71 -0.08 1.82
N MET A 36 16.32 1.13 1.41
CA MET A 36 17.20 2.05 0.69
C MET A 36 17.40 3.27 1.57
N GLU A 37 18.57 3.36 2.21
CA GLU A 37 18.99 4.58 2.90
C GLU A 37 19.16 5.67 1.86
N PHE A 38 18.41 6.75 2.02
CA PHE A 38 18.80 8.02 1.43
C PHE A 38 19.55 8.81 2.49
N ASN A 39 20.80 9.18 2.16
CA ASN A 39 21.53 10.22 2.88
C ASN A 39 20.86 11.57 2.59
N VAL A 40 19.74 11.83 3.24
CA VAL A 40 19.27 13.20 3.39
C VAL A 40 20.16 13.84 4.45
N ASP A 41 21.12 14.65 4.01
CA ASP A 41 21.95 15.53 4.84
C ASP A 41 21.12 16.68 5.45
N LEU A 42 19.99 16.37 6.11
CA LEU A 42 19.20 17.34 6.85
C LEU A 42 19.36 17.08 8.36
N PRO A 43 20.08 17.95 9.08
CA PRO A 43 20.10 17.95 10.54
C PRO A 43 18.72 18.37 11.10
N PRO A 44 18.30 17.80 12.24
CA PRO A 44 18.87 16.63 12.90
C PRO A 44 18.47 15.37 12.12
N LYS A 45 19.44 14.51 11.74
CA LYS A 45 19.18 13.26 11.00
C LYS A 45 18.28 12.35 11.87
N PRO A 46 16.96 12.26 11.65
CA PRO A 46 16.14 11.40 12.49
C PRO A 46 16.51 9.94 12.20
N ILE A 47 16.37 9.08 13.21
CA ILE A 47 16.51 7.63 13.06
C ILE A 47 15.59 7.19 11.91
N PHE A 48 16.13 6.47 10.93
CA PHE A 48 15.32 5.79 9.92
C PHE A 48 14.33 4.87 10.63
N ARG A 49 13.05 4.99 10.31
CA ARG A 49 12.01 4.13 10.87
C ARG A 49 11.15 3.61 9.74
N SER A 50 10.98 2.30 9.70
CA SER A 50 9.96 1.68 8.86
C SER A 50 9.28 0.53 9.56
N TYR A 51 8.01 0.33 9.24
CA TYR A 51 7.24 -0.83 9.66
C TYR A 51 6.23 -1.19 8.57
N GLY A 52 5.92 -2.47 8.47
CA GLY A 52 4.86 -2.99 7.63
C GLY A 52 3.95 -3.87 8.47
N PHE A 53 2.70 -3.46 8.69
CA PHE A 53 1.74 -4.23 9.48
C PHE A 53 0.39 -4.40 8.78
N ILE A 54 -0.20 -5.57 9.01
CA ILE A 54 -1.62 -5.80 8.80
C ILE A 54 -2.35 -5.09 9.93
N ARG A 55 -3.20 -4.12 9.59
CA ARG A 55 -3.97 -3.31 10.55
C ARG A 55 -5.26 -4.00 10.91
N THR A 56 -6.05 -4.36 9.90
CA THR A 56 -7.34 -5.00 10.06
C THR A 56 -7.55 -6.08 9.02
N ALA A 57 -8.47 -6.98 9.30
CA ALA A 57 -8.97 -7.99 8.36
C ALA A 57 -10.48 -8.13 8.51
N VAL A 58 -11.18 -8.58 7.48
CA VAL A 58 -12.56 -9.06 7.60
C VAL A 58 -12.54 -10.58 7.63
N VAL A 59 -12.96 -11.15 8.76
CA VAL A 59 -12.96 -12.60 9.04
C VAL A 59 -14.38 -13.03 9.36
N GLY A 60 -14.94 -13.92 8.54
CA GLY A 60 -16.33 -14.39 8.73
C GLY A 60 -17.36 -13.25 8.69
N GLY A 61 -17.09 -12.19 7.93
CA GLY A 61 -17.95 -11.00 7.81
C GLY A 61 -17.76 -9.95 8.91
N SER A 62 -16.86 -10.15 9.87
CA SER A 62 -16.57 -9.19 10.94
C SER A 62 -15.17 -8.58 10.79
N THR A 63 -15.05 -7.26 10.96
CA THR A 63 -13.76 -6.59 11.01
C THR A 63 -13.04 -6.91 12.32
N VAL A 64 -11.81 -7.42 12.22
CA VAL A 64 -10.93 -7.69 13.36
C VAL A 64 -9.68 -6.81 13.28
N THR A 65 -9.19 -6.40 14.44
CA THR A 65 -7.89 -5.70 14.56
C THR A 65 -6.78 -6.74 14.60
N VAL A 66 -5.73 -6.54 13.79
CA VAL A 66 -4.55 -7.41 13.74
C VAL A 66 -3.35 -6.71 14.36
N ASN A 67 -3.03 -5.50 13.88
CA ASN A 67 -1.87 -4.69 14.30
C ASN A 67 -0.57 -5.50 14.43
N GLY A 68 -0.23 -6.27 13.40
CA GLY A 68 0.93 -7.15 13.44
C GLY A 68 1.42 -7.57 12.06
N PRO A 69 2.58 -8.24 11.99
CA PRO A 69 3.18 -8.64 10.73
C PRO A 69 2.53 -9.89 10.13
N SER A 70 1.60 -10.54 10.83
CA SER A 70 0.98 -11.77 10.36
C SER A 70 -0.43 -11.96 10.90
N LEU A 71 -1.24 -12.71 10.14
CA LEU A 71 -2.57 -13.16 10.51
C LEU A 71 -2.73 -14.63 10.12
N VAL A 72 -3.35 -15.44 10.99
CA VAL A 72 -3.83 -16.78 10.63
C VAL A 72 -5.31 -16.83 10.91
N ALA A 73 -6.12 -17.04 9.87
CA ALA A 73 -7.57 -17.02 10.00
C ALA A 73 -8.26 -17.81 8.88
N ALA A 74 -9.49 -18.26 9.17
CA ALA A 74 -10.39 -18.89 8.21
C ALA A 74 -11.45 -17.89 7.73
N GLY A 75 -11.82 -17.93 6.45
CA GLY A 75 -12.85 -17.05 5.89
C GLY A 75 -12.45 -15.57 5.86
N VAL A 76 -11.17 -15.28 5.60
CA VAL A 76 -10.68 -13.91 5.34
C VAL A 76 -11.23 -13.45 3.98
N THR A 77 -11.83 -12.27 3.92
CA THR A 77 -12.32 -11.67 2.66
C THR A 77 -11.64 -10.34 2.34
N GLU A 78 -11.21 -9.60 3.36
CA GLU A 78 -10.54 -8.31 3.16
C GLU A 78 -9.37 -8.16 4.14
N LEU A 79 -8.34 -7.42 3.71
CA LEU A 79 -7.13 -7.13 4.50
C LEU A 79 -6.72 -5.67 4.28
N ASN A 80 -6.41 -4.95 5.37
CA ASN A 80 -5.80 -3.64 5.30
C ASN A 80 -4.37 -3.70 5.83
N PHE A 81 -3.44 -3.27 4.99
CA PHE A 81 -2.01 -3.22 5.27
C PHE A 81 -1.53 -1.77 5.32
N GLU A 82 -0.55 -1.50 6.16
CA GLU A 82 0.11 -0.22 6.29
C GLU A 82 1.62 -0.40 6.22
N LEU A 83 2.27 0.38 5.36
CA LEU A 83 3.71 0.59 5.33
C LEU A 83 4.00 2.06 5.64
N LEU A 84 4.83 2.31 6.63
CA LEU A 84 5.37 3.63 6.90
C LEU A 84 6.88 3.60 6.68
N THR A 85 7.40 4.65 6.06
CA THR A 85 8.84 4.94 6.04
C THR A 85 9.10 6.40 6.32
N ASP A 86 9.86 6.65 7.38
CA ASP A 86 10.44 7.95 7.69
C ASP A 86 11.91 7.98 7.26
N ASN A 87 12.30 9.08 6.61
CA ASN A 87 13.71 9.39 6.29
C ASN A 87 14.42 8.31 5.44
N GLY A 88 13.74 7.78 4.43
CA GLY A 88 14.32 6.83 3.48
C GLY A 88 13.26 6.21 2.57
N ALA A 89 13.58 5.06 1.98
CA ALA A 89 12.62 4.26 1.23
C ALA A 89 12.58 2.82 1.74
N SER A 90 11.38 2.24 1.76
CA SER A 90 11.18 0.84 2.11
C SER A 90 10.24 0.16 1.14
N VAL A 91 10.46 -1.14 0.98
CA VAL A 91 9.55 -2.04 0.28
C VAL A 91 9.05 -3.07 1.28
N SER A 92 7.74 -3.30 1.31
CA SER A 92 7.14 -4.41 2.04
C SER A 92 6.47 -5.37 1.06
N VAL A 93 6.66 -6.66 1.28
CA VAL A 93 5.96 -7.71 0.55
C VAL A 93 4.88 -8.28 1.45
N VAL A 94 3.64 -8.28 0.97
CA VAL A 94 2.47 -8.89 1.62
C VAL A 94 2.17 -10.19 0.89
N ASN A 95 2.25 -11.30 1.61
CA ASN A 95 1.96 -12.63 1.09
C ASN A 95 0.79 -13.25 1.82
N GLN A 96 -0.03 -13.99 1.09
CA GLN A 96 -1.11 -14.79 1.63
C GLN A 96 -0.98 -16.22 1.13
N PHE A 97 -0.92 -17.17 2.06
CA PHE A 97 -0.73 -18.59 1.79
C PHE A 97 -2.03 -19.33 2.10
N ASP A 98 -2.55 -20.09 1.13
CA ASP A 98 -3.69 -21.00 1.36
C ASP A 98 -3.27 -22.13 2.29
N THR A 99 -4.06 -22.34 3.36
CA THR A 99 -3.86 -23.42 4.34
C THR A 99 -4.67 -24.67 4.04
N THR A 100 -5.60 -24.61 3.08
CA THR A 100 -6.47 -25.75 2.72
C THR A 100 -5.88 -26.64 1.63
N GLY A 101 -4.90 -26.13 0.89
CA GLY A 101 -4.31 -26.84 -0.25
C GLY A 101 -5.22 -26.88 -1.48
N THR A 102 -6.28 -26.07 -1.50
CA THR A 102 -7.25 -26.00 -2.61
C THR A 102 -6.79 -25.08 -3.73
N PHE A 103 -5.93 -24.11 -3.43
CA PHE A 103 -5.36 -23.24 -4.45
C PHE A 103 -4.19 -23.94 -5.17
N THR A 104 -4.28 -23.99 -6.50
CA THR A 104 -3.24 -24.50 -7.41
C THR A 104 -2.99 -23.46 -8.53
N GLY A 105 -1.72 -23.18 -8.86
CA GLY A 105 -1.35 -22.14 -9.84
C GLY A 105 -0.58 -20.94 -9.28
N PRO A 106 -0.31 -19.92 -10.13
CA PRO A 106 0.41 -18.72 -9.72
C PRO A 106 -0.43 -17.84 -8.78
N PRO A 107 0.19 -16.87 -8.07
CA PRO A 107 -0.56 -15.86 -7.32
C PRO A 107 -1.60 -15.16 -8.20
N GLN A 108 -2.76 -14.85 -7.63
CA GLN A 108 -3.84 -14.18 -8.34
C GLN A 108 -3.47 -12.73 -8.64
N GLU A 109 -3.75 -12.31 -9.88
CA GLU A 109 -3.71 -10.91 -10.24
C GLU A 109 -4.99 -10.19 -9.77
N ALA A 110 -4.86 -8.90 -9.46
CA ALA A 110 -6.00 -8.07 -9.14
C ALA A 110 -6.81 -7.78 -10.42
N ILE A 111 -8.13 -7.97 -10.36
CA ILE A 111 -9.05 -7.65 -11.45
C ILE A 111 -9.39 -6.15 -11.49
N SER A 112 -9.16 -5.44 -10.38
CA SER A 112 -9.29 -3.99 -10.30
C SER A 112 -8.27 -3.44 -9.33
N VAL A 113 -7.66 -2.32 -9.71
CA VAL A 113 -6.64 -1.62 -8.93
C VAL A 113 -6.94 -0.14 -8.98
N ARG A 114 -7.02 0.50 -7.82
CA ARG A 114 -7.22 1.94 -7.66
C ARG A 114 -6.21 2.48 -6.68
N ARG A 115 -5.49 3.53 -7.08
CA ARG A 115 -4.51 4.21 -6.22
C ARG A 115 -4.93 5.66 -6.05
N VAL A 116 -5.10 6.07 -4.79
CA VAL A 116 -5.32 7.46 -4.39
C VAL A 116 -4.04 7.95 -3.74
N SER A 117 -3.44 9.00 -4.29
CA SER A 117 -2.18 9.56 -3.82
C SER A 117 -2.32 11.05 -3.55
N PHE A 118 -1.61 11.52 -2.53
CA PHE A 118 -1.60 12.93 -2.13
C PHE A 118 -0.17 13.46 -2.21
N HIS A 119 -0.01 14.57 -2.91
CA HIS A 119 1.30 15.13 -3.27
C HIS A 119 1.48 16.51 -2.67
N ARG A 120 2.70 16.82 -2.23
CA ARG A 120 3.04 18.13 -1.66
C ARG A 120 3.20 19.16 -2.79
N PRO A 121 2.45 20.26 -2.79
CA PRO A 121 2.52 21.25 -3.86
C PRO A 121 3.89 21.97 -3.94
N VAL A 122 4.67 21.96 -2.85
CA VAL A 122 5.98 22.64 -2.80
C VAL A 122 7.08 21.94 -3.60
N ASN A 123 7.02 20.62 -3.76
CA ASN A 123 8.12 19.84 -4.37
C ASN A 123 7.66 18.61 -5.17
N GLY A 124 6.35 18.35 -5.21
CA GLY A 124 5.74 17.25 -5.95
C GLY A 124 5.87 15.88 -5.28
N THR A 125 6.53 15.78 -4.12
CA THR A 125 6.73 14.48 -3.45
C THR A 125 5.42 13.92 -2.91
N THR A 126 5.27 12.59 -2.97
CA THR A 126 4.13 11.90 -2.35
C THR A 126 4.19 12.10 -0.82
N ALA A 127 3.08 12.53 -0.22
CA ALA A 127 2.89 12.61 1.23
C ALA A 127 2.18 11.37 1.79
N PHE A 128 1.27 10.79 0.99
CA PHE A 128 0.52 9.60 1.35
C PHE A 128 -0.02 8.90 0.10
N ALA A 129 -0.15 7.58 0.14
CA ALA A 129 -0.84 6.81 -0.88
C ALA A 129 -1.71 5.70 -0.29
N HIS A 130 -2.88 5.49 -0.86
CA HIS A 130 -3.77 4.37 -0.58
C HIS A 130 -3.98 3.57 -1.87
N THR A 131 -3.83 2.25 -1.82
CA THR A 131 -4.08 1.39 -2.96
C THR A 131 -5.13 0.33 -2.63
N ALA A 132 -6.26 0.36 -3.31
CA ALA A 132 -7.26 -0.70 -3.26
C ALA A 132 -7.02 -1.71 -4.39
N LYS A 133 -7.01 -3.00 -4.06
CA LYS A 133 -6.88 -4.11 -4.99
C LYS A 133 -8.01 -5.11 -4.78
N VAL A 134 -8.83 -5.29 -5.81
CA VAL A 134 -9.90 -6.27 -5.83
C VAL A 134 -9.43 -7.47 -6.66
N TYR A 135 -9.52 -8.66 -6.07
CA TYR A 135 -9.23 -9.93 -6.70
C TYR A 135 -10.54 -10.68 -6.98
N ALA A 136 -10.46 -11.74 -7.77
CA ALA A 136 -11.64 -12.54 -8.14
C ALA A 136 -12.45 -12.99 -6.90
N GLY A 137 -13.76 -12.74 -6.94
CA GLY A 137 -14.71 -13.04 -5.87
C GLY A 137 -14.64 -12.13 -4.63
N GLY A 138 -13.80 -11.09 -4.67
CA GLY A 138 -13.81 -10.01 -3.68
C GLY A 138 -14.98 -9.05 -3.89
N ARG A 139 -15.32 -8.31 -2.83
CA ARG A 139 -16.24 -7.16 -2.90
C ARG A 139 -15.59 -6.04 -3.71
N ASP A 140 -16.36 -5.39 -4.57
CA ASP A 140 -15.88 -4.18 -5.27
C ASP A 140 -15.60 -3.06 -4.26
N ILE A 141 -14.55 -2.29 -4.54
CA ILE A 141 -14.14 -1.11 -3.77
C ILE A 141 -14.22 0.07 -4.73
N SER A 142 -15.30 0.84 -4.64
CA SER A 142 -15.54 1.95 -5.57
C SER A 142 -14.45 3.02 -5.47
N GLU A 143 -14.35 3.88 -6.50
CA GLU A 143 -13.45 5.04 -6.44
C GLU A 143 -13.78 5.94 -5.24
N GLN A 144 -15.06 6.20 -5.00
CA GLN A 144 -15.52 6.99 -3.86
C GLN A 144 -15.06 6.36 -2.53
N GLU A 145 -15.26 5.07 -2.35
CA GLU A 145 -14.82 4.35 -1.15
C GLU A 145 -13.30 4.41 -0.98
N ALA A 146 -12.54 4.25 -2.06
CA ALA A 146 -11.08 4.35 -2.04
C ALA A 146 -10.63 5.76 -1.65
N VAL A 147 -11.28 6.81 -2.18
CA VAL A 147 -10.99 8.22 -1.85
C VAL A 147 -11.33 8.52 -0.39
N GLU A 148 -12.51 8.12 0.08
CA GLU A 148 -12.94 8.31 1.47
C GLU A 148 -11.99 7.60 2.44
N THR A 149 -11.61 6.35 2.13
CA THR A 149 -10.64 5.57 2.91
C THR A 149 -9.27 6.23 2.91
N ALA A 150 -8.82 6.77 1.78
CA ALA A 150 -7.55 7.46 1.68
C ALA A 150 -7.54 8.76 2.49
N ILE A 151 -8.62 9.56 2.42
CA ILE A 151 -8.78 10.80 3.21
C ILE A 151 -8.81 10.50 4.70
N ALA A 152 -9.55 9.46 5.13
CA ALA A 152 -9.61 9.07 6.53
C ALA A 152 -8.23 8.65 7.06
N ASN A 153 -7.48 7.87 6.27
CA ASN A 153 -6.11 7.47 6.58
C ASN A 153 -5.13 8.66 6.59
N LEU A 154 -5.26 9.60 5.66
CA LEU A 154 -4.45 10.80 5.62
C LEU A 154 -4.64 11.63 6.89
N LYS A 155 -5.91 11.88 7.26
CA LYS A 155 -6.27 12.66 8.46
C LYS A 155 -5.82 12.00 9.75
N SER A 156 -5.89 10.67 9.87
CA SER A 156 -5.40 9.95 11.06
C SER A 156 -3.89 10.08 11.26
N ARG A 157 -3.15 10.52 10.23
CA ARG A 157 -1.71 10.82 10.26
C ARG A 157 -1.40 12.30 10.48
N GLY A 158 -2.41 13.12 10.75
CA GLY A 158 -2.26 14.55 10.99
C GLY A 158 -1.99 15.39 9.74
N LEU A 159 -2.27 14.84 8.55
CA LEU A 159 -2.17 15.54 7.28
C LEU A 159 -3.55 16.05 6.84
N ASP A 160 -3.60 17.28 6.32
CA ASP A 160 -4.83 17.87 5.77
C ASP A 160 -4.90 17.62 4.25
N PRO A 161 -5.95 16.96 3.73
CA PRO A 161 -6.16 16.84 2.30
C PRO A 161 -6.21 18.18 1.56
N ALA A 162 -6.64 19.28 2.22
CA ALA A 162 -6.73 20.59 1.60
C ALA A 162 -5.36 21.21 1.26
N ASP A 163 -4.30 20.77 1.94
CA ASP A 163 -2.92 21.24 1.72
C ASP A 163 -2.17 20.45 0.64
N LEU A 164 -2.82 19.43 0.05
CA LEU A 164 -2.20 18.46 -0.83
C LEU A 164 -2.94 18.34 -2.17
N VAL A 165 -2.22 17.96 -3.21
CA VAL A 165 -2.81 17.65 -4.52
C VAL A 165 -3.17 16.17 -4.56
N MET A 166 -4.46 15.87 -4.64
CA MET A 166 -4.96 14.49 -4.76
C MET A 166 -4.93 14.03 -6.22
N LYS A 167 -4.45 12.81 -6.45
CA LYS A 167 -4.50 12.11 -7.74
C LYS A 167 -5.09 10.72 -7.56
N VAL A 168 -5.96 10.33 -8.48
CA VAL A 168 -6.55 8.99 -8.56
C VAL A 168 -6.08 8.34 -9.85
N THR A 169 -5.51 7.15 -9.75
CA THR A 169 -5.11 6.34 -10.90
C THR A 169 -5.71 4.95 -10.81
N SER A 170 -5.93 4.35 -11.97
CA SER A 170 -6.43 2.98 -12.11
C SER A 170 -5.49 2.18 -13.00
N GLY A 171 -5.24 0.93 -12.65
CA GLY A 171 -4.33 0.06 -13.41
C GLY A 171 -3.18 -0.46 -12.55
N ALA A 172 -2.72 -1.67 -12.86
CA ALA A 172 -1.68 -2.35 -12.09
C ALA A 172 -0.29 -1.72 -12.24
N ASP A 173 -0.03 -1.08 -13.38
CA ASP A 173 1.22 -0.39 -13.73
C ASP A 173 1.48 0.86 -12.88
N HIS A 174 0.43 1.48 -12.34
CA HIS A 174 0.55 2.64 -11.46
C HIS A 174 0.88 2.29 -10.01
N VAL A 175 0.76 1.02 -9.62
CA VAL A 175 1.09 0.58 -8.24
C VAL A 175 2.53 0.12 -8.12
N SER A 176 3.11 -0.41 -9.18
CA SER A 176 4.50 -0.89 -9.19
C SER A 176 5.53 0.23 -9.31
N ARG A 177 5.10 1.43 -9.72
CA ARG A 177 5.99 2.58 -9.96
C ARG A 177 5.95 3.56 -8.79
N LEU A 178 7.11 4.01 -8.35
CA LEU A 178 7.22 5.17 -7.48
C LEU A 178 6.91 6.40 -8.31
N GLN A 179 5.95 7.22 -7.86
CA GLN A 179 5.47 8.38 -8.62
C GLN A 179 5.56 9.65 -7.78
N ARG A 180 5.75 10.78 -8.47
CA ARG A 180 5.69 12.15 -7.97
C ARG A 180 4.80 13.00 -8.86
N LEU A 181 4.34 14.12 -8.32
CA LEU A 181 3.66 15.16 -9.09
C LEU A 181 4.71 16.03 -9.79
N ASP A 182 4.59 16.17 -11.10
CA ASP A 182 5.26 17.20 -11.86
C ASP A 182 4.55 18.55 -11.62
N LEU A 183 5.30 19.56 -11.13
CA LEU A 183 4.72 20.82 -10.70
C LEU A 183 4.34 21.75 -11.86
N GLU A 184 4.91 21.54 -13.04
CA GLU A 184 4.63 22.37 -14.22
C GLU A 184 3.39 21.88 -14.94
N THR A 185 3.29 20.56 -15.12
CA THR A 185 2.23 19.89 -15.89
C THR A 185 1.07 19.44 -15.01
N ASN A 186 1.27 19.36 -13.69
CA ASN A 186 0.34 18.75 -12.74
C ASN A 186 0.04 17.27 -13.07
N GLU A 187 0.95 16.58 -13.75
CA GLU A 187 0.82 15.15 -14.08
C GLU A 187 1.65 14.27 -13.15
N LEU A 188 1.30 12.98 -13.09
CA LEU A 188 2.12 12.00 -12.39
C LEU A 188 3.26 11.52 -13.28
N VAL A 189 4.48 11.62 -12.77
CA VAL A 189 5.70 11.11 -13.41
C VAL A 189 6.40 10.14 -12.47
N ASP A 190 7.25 9.28 -13.03
CA ASP A 190 8.00 8.32 -12.22
C ASP A 190 9.08 9.06 -11.40
N GLU A 191 9.22 8.67 -10.14
CA GLU A 191 10.27 9.20 -9.26
C GLU A 191 11.61 8.64 -9.73
N VAL A 192 12.59 9.53 -9.94
CA VAL A 192 13.93 9.11 -10.33
C VAL A 192 14.61 8.46 -9.13
N THR A 193 14.54 7.14 -9.07
CA THR A 193 15.35 6.34 -8.16
C THR A 193 16.74 6.20 -8.79
N ASP A 194 17.81 6.38 -8.02
CA ASP A 194 19.22 6.38 -8.49
C ASP A 194 19.48 5.45 -9.71
N PRO A 195 20.00 5.97 -10.84
CA PRO A 195 20.15 5.24 -12.11
C PRO A 195 21.13 4.05 -12.05
N ARG A 196 21.74 3.77 -10.89
CA ARG A 196 22.54 2.56 -10.66
C ARG A 196 21.72 1.30 -10.42
N PHE A 197 20.39 1.41 -10.36
CA PHE A 197 19.47 0.30 -10.09
C PHE A 197 18.52 -0.04 -11.26
N GLU A 198 18.81 0.44 -12.48
CA GLU A 198 18.18 -0.03 -13.73
C GLU A 198 18.84 -1.29 -14.30
#